data_AF-A0A9X3LZA6-F1
#
_entry.id   AF-A0A9X3LZA6-F1
#
_cell.length_a   1.000
_cell.length_b   1.000
_cell.length_c   1.000
_cell.angle_alpha   90.00
_cell.angle_beta   90.00
_cell.angle_gamma   90.00
#
_symmetry.space_group_name_H-M   'P 1'
#
loop_
_entity.id
_entity.type
_entity.pdbx_description
1 polymer ?
#
loop_
_entity_poly.entity_id
_entity_poly.type
_entity_poly.pdbx_seq_one_letter_code
_entity_poly.pdbx_strand_id
1 'polypeptide(L)'
;MPITKPVLTLYGGAVLACIILLGVQVSGGGGFLLPLINSTLATLAHVSLGVWWIAQKVRGNPRANGGAVAAGIIALLAGASWASWAVVAWDNFEAGMELPSINIAGLPALILTPLTIALCVGAAIQLRRREKSA
;
A
#
# COMPACT_ATOMS: atom_id res chain seq x y z
N MET A 1 0.93 -5.46 -20.83
CA MET A 1 -0.08 -4.37 -20.72
C MET A 1 0.43 -3.28 -19.79
N PRO A 2 0.25 -1.98 -20.08
CA PRO A 2 0.48 -0.92 -19.09
C PRO A 2 -0.39 -1.17 -17.85
N ILE A 3 -0.08 -0.55 -16.70
CA ILE A 3 -1.01 -0.56 -15.56
C ILE A 3 -2.36 -0.10 -16.07
N THR A 4 -3.34 -0.99 -16.06
CA THR A 4 -4.65 -0.65 -16.60
C THR A 4 -5.22 0.43 -15.70
N LYS A 5 -5.72 1.53 -16.27
CA LYS A 5 -6.45 2.59 -15.54
C LYS A 5 -7.24 2.05 -14.33
N PRO A 6 -8.04 0.97 -14.44
CA PRO A 6 -8.76 0.41 -13.28
C PRO A 6 -7.89 -0.02 -12.09
N VAL A 7 -6.72 -0.64 -12.30
CA VAL A 7 -5.83 -1.08 -11.21
C VAL A 7 -5.23 0.13 -10.50
N LEU A 8 -4.82 1.14 -11.26
CA LEU A 8 -4.26 2.36 -10.69
C LEU A 8 -5.34 3.17 -9.94
N THR A 9 -6.56 3.23 -10.49
CA THR A 9 -7.71 3.89 -9.84
C THR A 9 -8.13 3.16 -8.58
N LEU A 10 -8.14 1.82 -8.59
CA LEU A 10 -8.47 1.01 -7.41
C LEU A 10 -7.42 1.18 -6.31
N TYR A 11 -6.14 1.06 -6.66
CA TYR A 11 -5.04 1.27 -5.71
C TYR A 11 -5.03 2.71 -5.18
N GLY A 12 -5.12 3.71 -6.06
CA GLY A 12 -5.15 5.12 -5.67
C GLY A 12 -6.36 5.46 -4.79
N GLY A 13 -7.54 4.93 -5.11
CA GLY A 13 -8.75 5.08 -4.31
C GLY A 13 -8.62 4.41 -2.94
N ALA A 14 -8.08 3.19 -2.88
CA ALA A 14 -7.82 2.48 -1.63
C ALA A 14 -6.80 3.22 -0.76
N VAL A 15 -5.70 3.70 -1.34
CA VAL A 15 -4.69 4.49 -0.62
C VAL A 15 -5.28 5.81 -0.11
N LEU A 16 -6.08 6.51 -0.92
CA LEU A 16 -6.75 7.74 -0.49
C LEU A 16 -7.69 7.50 0.68
N ALA A 17 -8.49 6.41 0.61
CA ALA A 17 -9.34 6.00 1.72
C ALA A 17 -8.51 5.72 2.98
N CYS A 18 -7.38 5.01 2.87
CA CYS A 18 -6.49 4.75 4.00
C CYS A 18 -5.91 6.05 4.60
N ILE A 19 -5.55 7.03 3.77
CA ILE A 19 -5.05 8.34 4.24
C ILE A 19 -6.14 9.09 5.01
N ILE A 20 -7.38 9.08 4.50
CA ILE A 20 -8.52 9.71 5.18
C ILE A 20 -8.79 9.03 6.52
N LEU A 21 -8.85 7.70 6.54
CA LEU A 21 -9.06 6.92 7.77
C LEU A 21 -7.95 7.14 8.78
N LEU A 22 -6.69 7.23 8.34
CA LEU A 22 -5.56 7.59 9.20
C LEU A 22 -5.73 9.00 9.80
N GLY A 23 -6.20 9.97 9.01
CA GLY A 23 -6.51 11.32 9.51
C GLY A 23 -7.58 11.33 10.60
N VAL A 24 -8.64 10.54 10.43
CA VAL A 24 -9.71 10.36 11.44
C VAL A 24 -9.19 9.65 12.69
N GLN A 25 -8.29 8.68 12.53
CA GLN A 25 -7.67 7.97 13.65
C GLN A 25 -6.78 8.92 14.47
N VAL A 26 -5.93 9.73 13.81
CA VAL A 26 -5.03 10.68 14.47
C VAL A 26 -5.78 11.82 15.15
N SER A 27 -6.99 12.18 14.69
CA SER A 27 -7.83 13.16 15.37
C SER A 27 -8.56 12.63 16.60
N GLY A 28 -8.33 11.37 16.98
CA GLY A 28 -8.97 10.70 18.13
C GLY A 28 -10.37 10.15 17.83
N GLY A 29 -10.78 10.08 16.56
CA GLY A 29 -12.06 9.55 16.14
C GLY A 29 -12.03 8.03 15.85
N GLY A 30 -13.16 7.36 16.03
CA GLY A 30 -13.40 6.00 15.49
C GLY A 30 -13.03 4.81 16.39
N GLY A 31 -12.43 5.04 17.56
CA GLY A 31 -12.14 3.97 18.54
C GLY A 31 -11.26 2.85 17.99
N PHE A 32 -11.22 1.71 18.68
CA PHE A 32 -10.33 0.57 18.38
C PHE A 32 -10.56 -0.09 17.01
N LEU A 33 -11.77 0.00 16.44
CA LEU A 33 -12.10 -0.62 15.15
C LEU A 33 -11.52 0.13 13.95
N LEU A 34 -11.38 1.45 14.04
CA LEU A 34 -10.88 2.26 12.93
C LEU A 34 -9.42 1.95 12.57
N PRO A 35 -8.47 1.84 13.52
CA PRO A 35 -7.11 1.37 13.27
C PRO A 35 -7.05 0.00 12.57
N LEU A 36 -7.91 -0.93 13.00
CA LEU A 36 -7.96 -2.30 12.46
C LEU A 36 -8.43 -2.30 11.00
N ILE A 37 -9.52 -1.58 10.71
CA ILE A 37 -10.06 -1.45 9.36
C ILE A 37 -9.02 -0.78 8.45
N ASN A 38 -8.46 0.36 8.89
CA ASN A 38 -7.48 1.11 8.12
C ASN A 38 -6.26 0.26 7.76
N SER A 39 -5.67 -0.40 8.77
CA SER A 39 -4.47 -1.22 8.58
C SER A 39 -4.73 -2.41 7.66
N THR A 40 -5.89 -3.06 7.79
CA THR A 40 -6.29 -4.17 6.92
C THR A 40 -6.47 -3.72 5.46
N LEU A 41 -7.15 -2.60 5.24
CA LEU A 41 -7.33 -2.04 3.90
C LEU A 41 -5.98 -1.65 3.27
N ALA A 42 -5.11 -1.01 4.04
CA ALA A 42 -3.78 -0.63 3.59
C ALA A 42 -2.94 -1.86 3.22
N THR A 43 -2.98 -2.93 4.02
CA THR A 43 -2.35 -4.22 3.70
C THR A 43 -2.87 -4.78 2.39
N LEU A 44 -4.19 -4.89 2.22
CA LEU A 44 -4.80 -5.46 1.02
C LEU A 44 -4.44 -4.65 -0.23
N ALA A 45 -4.45 -3.32 -0.15
CA ALA A 45 -4.10 -2.45 -1.26
C ALA A 45 -2.65 -2.69 -1.74
N HIS A 46 -1.71 -2.71 -0.79
CA HIS A 46 -0.29 -2.88 -1.07
C HIS A 46 0.06 -4.30 -1.54
N VAL A 47 -0.52 -5.34 -0.92
CA VAL A 47 -0.35 -6.72 -1.34
C VAL A 47 -0.90 -6.93 -2.76
N SER A 48 -2.11 -6.43 -3.04
CA SER A 48 -2.72 -6.54 -4.37
C SER A 48 -1.86 -5.87 -5.44
N LEU A 49 -1.34 -4.67 -5.16
CA LEU A 49 -0.44 -3.96 -6.08
C LEU A 49 0.88 -4.70 -6.28
N GLY A 50 1.49 -5.19 -5.19
CA GLY A 50 2.75 -5.93 -5.24
C GLY A 50 2.63 -7.21 -6.05
N VAL A 51 1.61 -8.02 -5.78
CA VAL A 51 1.29 -9.25 -6.54
C VAL A 51 1.01 -8.92 -8.00
N TRP A 52 0.27 -7.85 -8.29
CA TRP A 52 0.00 -7.43 -9.66
C TRP A 52 1.30 -7.13 -10.43
N TRP A 53 2.23 -6.35 -9.86
CA TRP A 53 3.51 -6.06 -10.50
C TRP A 53 4.38 -7.29 -10.74
N ILE A 54 4.44 -8.21 -9.78
CA ILE A 54 5.16 -9.48 -9.93
C ILE A 54 4.51 -10.35 -11.01
N ALA A 55 3.18 -10.45 -11.01
CA ALA A 55 2.45 -11.19 -12.03
C ALA A 55 2.69 -10.64 -13.44
N GLN A 56 2.82 -9.32 -13.61
CA GLN A 56 3.19 -8.73 -14.91
C GLN A 56 4.60 -9.16 -15.36
N LYS A 57 5.56 -9.29 -14.44
CA LYS A 57 6.90 -9.80 -14.74
C LYS A 57 6.86 -11.25 -15.19
N VAL A 58 6.14 -12.10 -14.45
CA VAL A 58 5.98 -13.54 -14.76
C VAL A 58 5.31 -13.73 -16.13
N ARG A 59 4.35 -12.88 -16.49
CA ARG A 59 3.67 -12.89 -17.80
C ARG A 59 4.53 -12.37 -18.96
N GLY A 60 5.83 -12.11 -18.76
CA GLY A 60 6.74 -11.67 -19.82
C GLY A 60 6.45 -10.26 -20.33
N ASN A 61 5.76 -9.42 -19.56
CA ASN A 61 5.40 -8.07 -20.01
C ASN A 61 6.68 -7.23 -20.16
N PRO A 62 7.01 -6.73 -21.36
CA PRO A 62 8.24 -5.95 -21.60
C PRO A 62 8.27 -4.63 -20.83
N ARG A 63 7.12 -4.18 -20.32
CA ARG A 63 6.99 -2.99 -19.46
C ARG A 63 7.24 -3.28 -17.98
N ALA A 64 7.28 -4.54 -17.54
CA ALA A 64 7.65 -4.95 -16.20
C ALA A 64 9.19 -5.04 -16.06
N ASN A 65 9.85 -3.89 -16.19
CA ASN A 65 11.30 -3.73 -16.06
C ASN A 65 11.77 -3.78 -14.59
N GLY A 66 13.06 -3.58 -14.33
CA GLY A 66 13.61 -3.60 -12.96
C GLY A 66 12.94 -2.60 -12.01
N GLY A 67 12.56 -1.41 -12.50
CA GLY A 67 11.85 -0.41 -11.69
C GLY A 67 10.43 -0.83 -11.30
N ALA A 68 9.71 -1.49 -12.21
CA ALA A 68 8.41 -2.10 -11.93
C ALA A 68 8.48 -3.22 -10.89
N VAL A 69 9.53 -4.06 -10.95
CA VAL A 69 9.76 -5.12 -9.96
C VAL A 69 10.10 -4.52 -8.59
N ALA A 70 10.96 -3.49 -8.55
CA ALA A 70 11.27 -2.79 -7.31
C ALA A 70 10.03 -2.15 -6.68
N ALA A 71 9.16 -1.52 -7.49
CA ALA A 71 7.88 -0.98 -7.01
C ALA A 71 6.97 -2.08 -6.42
N GLY A 72 6.93 -3.25 -7.06
CA GLY A 72 6.19 -4.41 -6.54
C GLY A 72 6.72 -4.91 -5.21
N ILE A 73 8.06 -5.04 -5.08
CA ILE A 73 8.70 -5.47 -3.82
C ILE A 73 8.45 -4.45 -2.70
N ILE A 74 8.62 -3.16 -2.99
CA ILE A 74 8.40 -2.09 -2.01
C ILE A 74 6.93 -2.04 -1.58
N ALA A 75 5.99 -2.27 -2.51
CA ALA A 75 4.58 -2.41 -2.18
C ALA A 75 4.35 -3.60 -1.24
N LEU A 76 4.93 -4.78 -1.50
CA LEU A 76 4.79 -5.92 -0.59
C LEU A 76 5.37 -5.65 0.81
N LEU A 77 6.52 -4.98 0.89
CA LEU A 77 7.13 -4.58 2.17
C LEU A 77 6.22 -3.60 2.92
N ALA A 78 5.63 -2.63 2.23
CA ALA A 78 4.64 -1.73 2.81
C ALA A 78 3.43 -2.51 3.34
N GLY A 79 2.91 -3.45 2.55
CA GLY A 79 1.77 -4.30 2.93
C GLY A 79 2.06 -5.16 4.16
N ALA A 80 3.23 -5.79 4.23
CA ALA A 80 3.69 -6.55 5.39
C ALA A 80 3.84 -5.66 6.63
N SER A 81 4.35 -4.43 6.45
CA SER A 81 4.44 -3.45 7.53
C SER A 81 3.05 -3.05 8.03
N TRP A 82 2.10 -2.73 7.16
CA TRP A 82 0.71 -2.47 7.53
C TRP A 82 0.03 -3.68 8.21
N ALA A 83 0.39 -4.90 7.83
CA ALA A 83 -0.18 -6.11 8.43
C ALA A 83 0.21 -6.22 9.91
N SER A 84 1.42 -5.80 10.28
CA SER A 84 1.82 -5.75 11.69
C SER A 84 1.00 -4.75 12.51
N TRP A 85 0.55 -3.63 11.92
CA TRP A 85 -0.43 -2.74 12.56
C TRP A 85 -1.82 -3.35 12.67
N ALA A 86 -2.25 -4.14 11.69
CA ALA A 86 -3.53 -4.84 11.76
C ALA A 86 -3.55 -5.86 12.91
N VAL A 87 -2.45 -6.61 13.09
CA VAL A 87 -2.31 -7.56 14.22
C VAL A 87 -2.35 -6.83 15.55
N VAL A 88 -1.58 -5.74 15.71
CA VAL A 88 -1.61 -4.93 16.94
C VAL A 88 -3.00 -4.36 17.21
N ALA A 89 -3.68 -3.85 16.18
CA ALA A 89 -5.03 -3.33 16.31
C ALA A 89 -6.04 -4.43 16.68
N TRP A 90 -5.84 -5.65 16.18
CA TRP A 90 -6.64 -6.81 16.55
C TRP A 90 -6.45 -7.19 18.01
N ASP A 91 -5.20 -7.27 18.48
CA ASP A 91 -4.90 -7.61 19.87
C ASP A 91 -5.49 -6.58 20.84
N ASN A 92 -5.43 -5.29 20.49
CA ASN A 92 -6.07 -4.23 21.28
C ASN A 92 -7.60 -4.34 21.28
N PHE A 93 -8.19 -4.73 20.14
CA PHE A 93 -9.63 -4.96 20.05
C PHE A 93 -10.06 -6.15 20.92
N GLU A 94 -9.33 -7.26 20.88
CA GLU A 94 -9.61 -8.46 21.67
C GLU A 94 -9.42 -8.21 23.17
N ALA A 95 -8.38 -7.46 23.55
CA ALA A 95 -8.11 -7.10 24.93
C ALA A 95 -9.09 -6.04 25.48
N GLY A 96 -9.81 -5.32 24.63
CA GLY A 96 -10.69 -4.20 25.02
C GLY A 96 -9.94 -3.00 25.60
N MET A 97 -8.61 -2.94 25.44
CA MET A 97 -7.74 -1.89 25.93
C MET A 97 -6.49 -1.79 25.06
N GLU A 98 -5.81 -0.63 25.09
CA GLU A 98 -4.52 -0.48 24.41
C GLU A 98 -3.45 -1.28 25.16
N LEU A 99 -2.92 -2.31 24.51
CA LEU A 99 -1.77 -3.05 24.98
C LEU A 99 -0.49 -2.25 24.71
N PRO A 100 0.58 -2.42 25.52
CA PRO A 100 1.89 -1.86 25.23
C PRO A 100 2.52 -2.59 24.03
N SER A 101 1.98 -2.35 22.83
CA SER A 101 2.51 -2.86 21.57
C SER A 101 3.84 -2.20 21.26
N ILE A 102 4.83 -2.98 20.82
CA ILE A 102 6.18 -2.53 20.49
C ILE A 102 6.09 -1.39 19.45
N ASN A 103 6.70 -0.24 19.78
CA ASN A 103 6.77 1.04 19.04
C ASN A 103 7.38 0.97 17.61
N ILE A 104 7.52 -0.22 17.03
CA ILE A 104 8.19 -0.49 15.76
C ILE A 104 7.25 -1.17 14.76
N ALA A 105 6.16 -1.83 15.22
CA ALA A 105 5.14 -2.36 14.33
C ALA A 105 4.67 -1.25 13.40
N GLY A 106 4.54 -1.55 12.11
CA GLY A 106 4.07 -0.67 11.02
C GLY A 106 4.82 0.65 10.80
N LEU A 107 5.83 0.99 11.60
CA LEU A 107 6.64 2.20 11.40
C LEU A 107 7.24 2.29 9.98
N PRO A 108 7.77 1.19 9.39
CA PRO A 108 8.22 1.22 8.01
C PRO A 108 7.13 1.58 7.01
N ALA A 109 5.84 1.37 7.33
CA ALA A 109 4.72 1.61 6.43
C ALA A 109 4.57 3.10 6.11
N LEU A 110 4.90 3.98 7.08
CA LEU A 110 4.86 5.43 6.91
C LEU A 110 5.87 5.93 5.87
N ILE A 111 6.97 5.22 5.66
CA ILE A 111 7.99 5.55 4.66
C ILE A 111 7.75 4.78 3.36
N LEU A 112 7.40 3.50 3.45
CA LEU A 112 7.23 2.63 2.28
C LEU A 112 5.97 2.96 1.48
N THR A 113 4.91 3.46 2.11
CA THR A 113 3.69 3.89 1.42
C THR A 113 3.95 5.05 0.45
N PRO A 114 4.50 6.21 0.86
CA PRO A 114 4.81 7.30 -0.06
C PRO A 114 5.86 6.91 -1.10
N LEU A 115 6.82 6.05 -0.73
CA LEU A 115 7.80 5.53 -1.68
C LEU A 115 7.13 4.68 -2.77
N THR A 116 6.20 3.80 -2.41
CA THR A 116 5.41 2.99 -3.35
C THR A 116 4.63 3.89 -4.31
N ILE A 117 3.99 4.94 -3.79
CA ILE A 117 3.25 5.93 -4.60
C ILE A 117 4.20 6.64 -5.57
N ALA A 118 5.34 7.14 -5.10
CA ALA A 118 6.32 7.85 -5.92
C ALA A 118 6.84 6.98 -7.07
N LEU A 119 7.12 5.69 -6.80
CA LEU A 119 7.54 4.74 -7.82
C LEU A 119 6.44 4.45 -8.84
N CYS A 120 5.18 4.30 -8.40
CA CYS A 120 4.05 4.09 -9.29
C CYS A 120 3.81 5.30 -10.20
N VAL A 121 3.85 6.52 -9.65
CA VAL A 121 3.72 7.78 -10.40
C VAL A 121 4.88 7.94 -11.39
N GLY A 122 6.12 7.71 -10.94
CA GLY A 122 7.30 7.77 -11.79
C GLY A 122 7.22 6.79 -12.97
N ALA A 123 6.80 5.55 -12.72
CA ALA A 123 6.58 4.56 -13.76
C ALA A 123 5.48 4.98 -14.75
N ALA A 124 4.38 5.57 -14.27
CA ALA A 124 3.30 6.06 -15.13
C ALA A 124 3.75 7.25 -16.03
N ILE A 125 4.53 8.18 -15.49
CA ILE A 125 5.09 9.31 -16.25
C ILE A 125 6.03 8.82 -17.35
N GLN A 126 6.93 7.89 -17.02
CA GLN A 126 7.86 7.31 -18.00
C GLN A 126 7.12 6.59 -19.13
N LEU A 127 6.08 5.84 -18.80
CA LEU A 127 5.23 5.17 -19.79
C LEU A 127 4.62 6.19 -20.77
N ARG A 128 4.01 7.25 -20.23
CA ARG A 128 3.36 8.30 -21.03
C ARG A 128 4.35 9.06 -21.92
N ARG A 129 5.59 9.26 -21.46
CA ARG A 129 6.65 9.87 -22.29
C ARG A 129 7.02 8.99 -23.47
N ARG A 130 7.20 7.67 -23.26
CA ARG A 130 7.52 6.72 -24.34
C ARG A 130 6.42 6.64 -25.39
N GLU A 131 5.15 6.72 -24.98
CA GLU A 131 4.00 6.72 -25.91
C GLU A 131 3.89 7.98 -26.77
N LYS A 132 4.44 9.12 -26.32
CA LYS A 132 4.46 10.37 -27.12
C LYS A 132 5.63 10.47 -28.08
N SER A 133 6.67 9.67 -27.87
CA SER A 133 7.91 9.68 -28.67
C SER A 133 7.95 8.57 -29.73
N ALA A 134 6.94 7.70 -29.76
CA ALA A 134 6.75 6.66 -30.77
C ALA A 134 5.66 7.10 -31.75
#